data_AF-A0A923PW01-F1
#
_entry.id   AF-A0A923PW01-F1
#
_cell.length_a   1.000
_cell.length_b   1.000
_cell.length_c   1.000
_cell.angle_alpha   90.00
_cell.angle_beta   90.00
_cell.angle_gamma   90.00
#
_symmetry.space_group_name_H-M   'P 1'
#
loop_
_entity.id
_entity.type
_entity.pdbx_description
1 polymer ?
#
loop_
_entity_poly.entity_id
_entity_poly.type
_entity_poly.pdbx_seq_one_letter_code
_entity_poly.pdbx_strand_id
1 'polypeptide(L)'
;MFLFAVTAAEKLQKIPTAFWINVGIAVLIIVGVVIVLRKLAGTNKVVLAVVSALIISVVGFNWVYERNEPKFLTPFVDKLAGFFPTKAGYNAKQQTAPKS
;
A
#
# COMPACT_ATOMS: atom_id res chain seq x y z
N MET A 1 -39.64 -9.12 5.16
CA MET A 1 -38.71 -8.07 4.72
C MET A 1 -37.94 -7.40 5.87
N PHE A 2 -38.57 -7.05 7.00
CA PHE A 2 -37.86 -6.46 8.16
C PHE A 2 -36.84 -7.40 8.83
N LEU A 3 -37.09 -8.71 8.89
CA LEU A 3 -36.15 -9.69 9.48
C LEU A 3 -34.79 -9.72 8.78
N PHE A 4 -34.75 -9.56 7.46
CA PHE A 4 -33.50 -9.51 6.70
C PHE A 4 -32.73 -8.20 6.96
N ALA A 5 -33.44 -7.08 7.14
CA ALA A 5 -32.82 -5.80 7.50
C ALA A 5 -32.20 -5.83 8.91
N VAL A 6 -32.88 -6.45 9.88
CA VAL A 6 -32.35 -6.65 11.25
C VAL A 6 -31.08 -7.51 11.21
N THR A 7 -31.11 -8.64 10.50
CA THR A 7 -29.92 -9.49 10.39
C THR A 7 -28.75 -8.83 9.64
N ALA A 8 -29.03 -8.02 8.61
CA ALA A 8 -28.00 -7.29 7.88
C ALA A 8 -27.40 -6.15 8.74
N ALA A 9 -28.23 -5.44 9.50
CA ALA A 9 -27.79 -4.39 10.42
C ALA A 9 -26.93 -4.95 11.56
N GLU A 10 -27.32 -6.08 12.16
CA GLU A 10 -26.52 -6.77 13.19
C GLU A 10 -25.20 -7.31 12.63
N LYS A 11 -25.19 -7.77 11.38
CA LYS A 11 -23.97 -8.20 10.69
C LYS A 11 -23.04 -7.01 10.45
N LEU A 12 -23.56 -5.85 10.04
CA LEU A 12 -22.78 -4.62 9.83
C LEU A 12 -22.20 -4.06 11.13
N GLN A 13 -22.93 -4.14 12.24
CA GLN A 13 -22.43 -3.74 13.57
C GLN A 13 -21.31 -4.64 14.09
N LYS A 14 -21.33 -5.93 13.72
CA LYS A 14 -20.27 -6.89 14.06
C LYS A 14 -19.02 -6.74 13.18
N ILE A 15 -19.06 -5.90 12.15
CA ILE A 15 -17.88 -5.66 11.32
C ILE A 15 -16.87 -4.83 12.12
N PRO A 16 -15.63 -5.32 12.28
CA PRO A 16 -14.61 -4.58 13.00
C PRO A 16 -14.35 -3.23 12.33
N THR A 17 -14.16 -2.17 13.12
CA THR A 17 -13.89 -0.80 12.64
C THR A 17 -12.70 -0.73 11.67
N ALA A 18 -11.73 -1.63 11.82
CA ALA A 18 -10.62 -1.81 10.89
C ALA A 18 -11.06 -2.03 9.44
N PHE A 19 -12.16 -2.75 9.20
CA PHE A 19 -12.72 -2.93 7.85
C PHE A 19 -13.15 -1.58 7.26
N TRP A 20 -13.87 -0.76 8.03
CA TRP A 20 -14.33 0.56 7.57
C TRP A 20 -13.17 1.52 7.29
N ILE A 21 -12.12 1.48 8.11
CA ILE A 21 -10.89 2.24 7.88
C ILE A 21 -10.22 1.78 6.57
N ASN A 22 -10.09 0.45 6.37
CA ASN A 22 -9.51 -0.11 5.15
C ASN A 22 -10.34 0.26 3.90
N VAL A 23 -11.67 0.25 4.00
CA VAL A 23 -12.57 0.71 2.94
C VAL A 23 -12.35 2.20 2.65
N GLY A 24 -12.28 3.04 3.68
CA GLY A 24 -12.00 4.48 3.51
C GLY A 24 -10.65 4.73 2.82
N ILE A 25 -9.60 4.02 3.22
CA ILE A 25 -8.27 4.09 2.59
C ILE A 25 -8.34 3.61 1.14
N ALA A 26 -9.02 2.50 0.86
CA ALA A 26 -9.17 1.98 -0.50
C ALA A 26 -9.88 2.99 -1.42
N VAL A 27 -10.95 3.63 -0.94
CA VAL A 27 -11.66 4.68 -1.68
C VAL A 27 -10.74 5.88 -1.94
N LEU A 28 -9.98 6.33 -0.94
CA LEU A 28 -9.02 7.42 -1.10
C LEU A 28 -7.95 7.11 -2.14
N ILE A 29 -7.43 5.88 -2.17
CA ILE A 29 -6.46 5.44 -3.18
C ILE A 29 -7.09 5.52 -4.57
N ILE A 30 -8.32 5.01 -4.76
CA ILE A 30 -9.02 5.06 -6.05
C ILE A 30 -9.23 6.50 -6.49
N VAL A 31 -9.68 7.39 -5.60
CA VAL A 31 -9.85 8.82 -5.90
C VAL A 31 -8.52 9.45 -6.30
N GLY A 32 -7.43 9.15 -5.58
CA GLY A 32 -6.08 9.59 -5.93
C GLY A 32 -5.67 9.15 -7.33
N VAL A 33 -5.89 7.89 -7.68
CA VAL A 33 -5.61 7.35 -9.02
C VAL A 33 -6.45 8.06 -10.08
N VAL A 34 -7.75 8.28 -9.85
CA VAL A 34 -8.64 8.97 -10.80
C VAL A 34 -8.21 10.42 -11.01
N ILE A 35 -7.79 11.14 -9.97
CA ILE A 35 -7.28 12.51 -10.07
C ILE A 35 -5.99 12.54 -10.89
N VAL A 36 -5.07 11.61 -10.62
CA VAL A 36 -3.82 11.47 -11.35
C VAL A 36 -4.13 11.18 -12.83
N LEU A 37 -4.99 10.20 -13.14
CA LEU A 37 -5.41 9.90 -14.50
C LEU A 37 -6.07 11.09 -15.20
N ARG A 38 -6.95 11.85 -14.53
CA ARG A 38 -7.58 13.05 -15.09
C ARG A 38 -6.57 14.15 -15.39
N LYS A 39 -5.63 14.42 -14.49
CA LYS A 39 -4.55 15.40 -14.74
C LYS A 39 -3.66 14.97 -15.90
N LEU A 40 -3.40 13.68 -16.00
CA LEU A 40 -2.51 13.12 -17.01
C LEU A 40 -3.18 12.96 -18.37
N ALA A 41 -4.52 12.82 -18.43
CA ALA A 41 -5.27 12.82 -19.68
C ALA A 41 -5.13 14.12 -20.49
N GLY A 42 -4.78 15.23 -19.83
CA GLY A 42 -4.47 16.50 -20.50
C GLY A 42 -2.97 16.75 -20.77
N THR A 43 -2.07 15.84 -20.37
CA THR A 43 -0.62 16.06 -20.36
C THR A 43 0.13 15.06 -21.28
N ASN A 44 1.35 15.39 -21.70
CA ASN A 44 2.22 14.49 -22.45
C ASN A 44 2.46 13.15 -21.70
N LYS A 45 2.30 12.02 -22.41
CA LYS A 45 2.45 10.64 -21.89
C LYS A 45 3.79 10.40 -21.18
N VAL A 46 4.83 11.16 -21.53
CA VAL A 46 6.13 11.15 -20.85
C VAL A 46 6.02 11.58 -19.38
N VAL A 47 5.26 12.62 -19.08
CA VAL A 47 5.08 13.11 -17.70
C VAL A 47 4.31 12.08 -16.87
N LEU A 48 3.31 11.42 -17.47
CA LEU A 48 2.60 10.31 -16.83
C LEU A 48 3.54 9.15 -16.48
N ALA A 49 4.42 8.76 -17.42
CA ALA A 49 5.39 7.70 -17.19
C ALA A 49 6.36 8.06 -16.05
N VAL A 50 6.87 9.30 -16.02
CA VAL A 50 7.81 9.75 -14.97
C VAL A 50 7.13 9.81 -13.61
N VAL A 51 5.94 10.41 -13.51
CA VAL A 51 5.22 10.54 -12.24
C VAL A 51 4.77 9.18 -11.70
N SER A 52 4.23 8.31 -12.56
CA SER A 52 3.84 6.95 -12.16
C SER A 52 5.05 6.12 -11.72
N ALA A 53 6.17 6.19 -12.43
CA ALA A 53 7.41 5.52 -12.02
C ALA A 53 7.92 6.00 -10.66
N LEU A 54 7.85 7.30 -10.38
CA LEU A 54 8.22 7.85 -9.07
C LEU A 54 7.31 7.35 -7.96
N ILE A 55 5.99 7.37 -8.17
CA ILE A 55 5.01 6.89 -7.18
C ILE A 55 5.23 5.40 -6.89
N ILE A 56 5.34 4.57 -7.93
CA ILE A 56 5.57 3.13 -7.79
C ILE A 56 6.90 2.87 -7.09
N SER A 57 7.95 3.63 -7.40
CA SER A 57 9.24 3.50 -6.73
C SER A 57 9.12 3.83 -5.25
N VAL A 58 8.56 4.99 -4.88
CA VAL A 58 8.45 5.40 -3.47
C VAL A 58 7.59 4.42 -2.67
N VAL A 59 6.43 4.03 -3.20
CA VAL A 59 5.54 3.08 -2.54
C VAL A 59 6.18 1.68 -2.46
N GLY A 60 6.78 1.21 -3.55
CA GLY A 60 7.47 -0.08 -3.59
C GLY A 60 8.66 -0.14 -2.63
N PHE A 61 9.50 0.90 -2.59
CA PHE A 61 10.58 1.01 -1.61
C PHE A 61 10.04 1.05 -0.18
N ASN A 62 8.98 1.82 0.08
CA ASN A 62 8.38 1.87 1.40
C ASN A 62 7.82 0.50 1.83
N TRP A 63 7.15 -0.23 0.94
CA TRP A 63 6.69 -1.60 1.17
C TRP A 63 7.83 -2.57 1.44
N VAL A 64 8.90 -2.55 0.65
CA VAL A 64 10.06 -3.44 0.87
C VAL A 64 10.79 -3.09 2.17
N TYR A 65 10.94 -1.80 2.46
CA TYR A 65 11.68 -1.30 3.63
C TYR A 65 10.92 -1.54 4.95
N GLU A 66 9.62 -1.24 4.98
CA GLU A 66 8.76 -1.43 6.17
C GLU A 66 8.10 -2.80 6.24
N ARG A 67 8.17 -3.61 5.17
CA ARG A 67 7.48 -4.92 5.04
C ARG A 67 6.00 -4.84 5.43
N ASN A 68 5.33 -3.71 5.16
CA ASN A 68 3.90 -3.49 5.49
C ASN A 68 2.92 -3.94 4.39
N GLU A 69 3.44 -4.71 3.45
CA GLU A 69 2.75 -5.16 2.24
C GLU A 69 1.53 -6.08 2.51
N PRO A 70 0.53 -6.08 1.61
CA PRO A 70 -0.57 -7.03 1.66
C PRO A 70 -0.10 -8.48 1.50
N LYS A 71 -0.75 -9.42 2.19
CA LYS A 71 -0.41 -10.86 2.15
C LYS A 71 -0.35 -11.49 0.74
N PHE A 72 -1.03 -10.90 -0.24
CA PHE A 72 -1.02 -11.38 -1.62
C PHE A 72 0.17 -10.88 -2.45
N LEU A 73 0.86 -9.82 -2.00
CA LEU A 73 2.06 -9.28 -2.66
C LEU A 73 3.36 -9.83 -2.07
N THR A 74 3.29 -10.47 -0.90
CA THR A 74 4.41 -11.11 -0.21
C THR A 74 5.29 -11.98 -1.11
N PRO A 75 4.78 -12.87 -2.00
CA PRO A 75 5.64 -13.69 -2.84
C PRO A 75 6.42 -12.90 -3.90
N PHE A 76 5.98 -11.69 -4.26
CA PHE A 76 6.68 -10.81 -5.18
C PHE A 76 7.72 -9.96 -4.43
N VAL A 77 7.33 -9.40 -3.28
CA VAL A 77 8.23 -8.58 -2.48
C VAL A 77 9.35 -9.42 -1.86
N ASP A 78 9.12 -10.68 -1.48
CA ASP A 78 10.20 -11.57 -1.00
C ASP A 78 11.30 -11.78 -2.05
N LYS A 79 10.94 -11.87 -3.33
CA LYS A 79 11.93 -11.95 -4.42
C LYS A 79 12.71 -10.64 -4.59
N LEU A 80 12.07 -9.51 -4.36
CA LEU A 80 12.68 -8.18 -4.48
C LEU A 80 13.48 -7.79 -3.22
N ALA A 81 13.11 -8.32 -2.05
CA ALA A 81 13.74 -8.03 -0.76
C ALA A 81 15.20 -8.50 -0.69
N GLY A 82 15.59 -9.49 -1.50
CA GLY A 82 16.99 -9.90 -1.61
C GLY A 82 17.89 -8.86 -2.31
N PHE A 83 17.32 -7.99 -3.14
CA PHE A 83 18.05 -6.96 -3.87
C PHE A 83 17.97 -5.57 -3.21
N PHE A 84 16.86 -5.28 -2.54
CA PHE A 84 16.57 -3.97 -1.97
C PHE A 84 16.86 -3.89 -0.47
N PRO A 85 17.34 -2.75 0.05
CA PRO A 85 17.64 -2.60 1.46
C PRO A 85 16.37 -2.67 2.31
N THR A 86 16.40 -3.49 3.36
CA THR A 86 15.31 -3.65 4.32
C THR A 86 15.70 -3.04 5.67
N LYS A 87 14.72 -2.59 6.48
CA LYS A 87 14.99 -2.16 7.87
C LYS A 87 15.74 -3.23 8.66
N ALA A 88 15.39 -4.50 8.48
CA ALA A 88 16.05 -5.62 9.16
C ALA A 88 17.54 -5.73 8.77
N GLY A 89 17.86 -5.63 7.47
CA GLY A 89 19.25 -5.67 7.00
C GLY A 89 20.08 -4.44 7.42
N TYR A 90 19.45 -3.27 7.56
CA TYR A 90 20.11 -2.07 8.04
C TYR A 90 20.47 -2.16 9.53
N ASN A 91 19.52 -2.61 10.36
CA ASN A 91 19.75 -2.83 11.79
C ASN A 91 20.78 -3.94 12.05
N ALA A 92 20.75 -5.04 11.27
CA ALA A 92 21.72 -6.11 11.38
C ALA A 92 23.15 -5.64 11.07
N LYS A 93 23.33 -4.83 10.01
CA LYS A 93 24.65 -4.25 9.67
C LYS A 93 25.13 -3.22 10.69
N GLN A 94 24.22 -2.45 11.30
CA GLN A 94 24.55 -1.50 12.38
C GLN A 94 24.91 -2.19 13.70
N GLN A 95 24.31 -3.33 14.02
CA GLN A 95 24.67 -4.13 15.20
C GLN A 95 26.04 -4.79 15.10
N THR A 96 26.50 -5.10 13.88
CA THR A 96 27.85 -5.65 13.62
C THR A 96 28.93 -4.60 13.40
N ALA A 97 28.59 -3.31 13.33
CA ALA A 97 29.60 -2.27 13.30
C ALA A 97 30.26 -2.17 14.69
N PRO A 98 31.59 -2.34 14.82
CA PRO A 98 32.24 -2.19 16.12
C PRO A 98 32.00 -0.77 16.62
N LYS A 99 31.53 -0.63 17.87
CA LYS A 99 31.47 0.67 18.55
C LYS A 99 32.91 1.20 18.63
N SER A 100 33.18 2.28 17.91
CA SER A 100 34.42 3.06 18.00
C SER A 100 34.59 3.66 19.39
#